data_AF-A0A1I1JUF1-F1
#
_entry.id   AF-A0A1I1JUF1-F1
#
_cell.length_a   1.000
_cell.length_b   1.000
_cell.length_c   1.000
_cell.angle_alpha   90.00
_cell.angle_beta   90.00
_cell.angle_gamma   90.00
#
_symmetry.space_group_name_H-M   'P 1'
#
loop_
_entity.id
_entity.type
_entity.pdbx_description
1 polymer ?
#
loop_
_entity_poly.entity_id
_entity_poly.type
_entity_poly.pdbx_seq_one_letter_code
_entity_poly.pdbx_strand_id
1 'polypeptide(L)' 'MPTVTLARHGDVAVASLDHPPVNALAAALRSDLLQALTRAMADG' A
#
# COMPACT_ATOMS: atom_id res chain seq x y z
N MET A 1 14.52 -3.23 1.18
CA MET A 1 13.72 -2.09 0.69
C MET A 1 12.26 -2.48 0.87
N PRO A 2 11.42 -1.70 1.58
CA PRO A 2 9.99 -2.00 1.66
C PRO A 2 9.40 -2.06 0.25
N THR A 3 8.60 -3.08 -0.03
CA THR A 3 7.94 -3.22 -1.33
C THR A 3 6.44 -3.17 -1.11
N VAL A 4 5.79 -2.15 -1.69
CA VAL A 4 4.33 -2.03 -1.72
C VAL A 4 3.84 -2.34 -3.13
N THR A 5 2.98 -3.35 -3.24
CA THR A 5 2.35 -3.73 -4.52
C THR A 5 0.85 -3.57 -4.43
N LEU A 6 0.23 -3.00 -5.47
CA LEU A 6 -1.21 -2.80 -5.56
C LEU A 6 -1.79 -3.68 -6.68
N ALA A 7 -2.79 -4.49 -6.33
CA ALA A 7 -3.56 -5.30 -7.28
C ALA A 7 -5.04 -4.92 -7.20
N ARG A 8 -5.73 -4.89 -8.35
CA ARG A 8 -7.18 -4.65 -8.43
C ARG A 8 -7.91 -5.93 -8.81
N HIS A 9 -9.00 -6.19 -8.10
CA HIS A 9 -9.89 -7.33 -8.28
C HIS A 9 -11.34 -6.78 -8.36
N GLY A 10 -11.73 -6.33 -9.56
CA GLY A 10 -13.02 -5.65 -9.76
C GLY A 10 -13.10 -4.37 -8.95
N ASP A 11 -14.12 -4.26 -8.10
CA ASP A 11 -14.35 -3.10 -7.22
C ASP A 11 -13.45 -3.09 -5.97
N VAL A 12 -12.59 -4.08 -5.80
CA VAL A 12 -11.71 -4.22 -4.63
C VAL A 12 -10.25 -4.00 -5.01
N ALA A 13 -9.56 -3.13 -4.27
CA ALA A 13 -8.11 -2.96 -4.36
C ALA A 13 -7.41 -3.64 -3.18
N VAL A 14 -6.36 -4.42 -3.46
CA VAL A 14 -5.52 -5.13 -2.48
C VAL A 14 -4.12 -4.53 -2.52
N ALA A 15 -3.66 -3.99 -1.39
CA ALA A 15 -2.30 -3.52 -1.20
C ALA A 15 -1.51 -4.53 -0.34
N SER A 16 -0.46 -5.12 -0.91
CA SER A 16 0.45 -6.02 -0.19
C SER A 16 1.72 -5.29 0.19
N LEU A 17 2.09 -5.40 1.46
CA LEU A 17 3.23 -4.72 2.06
C LEU A 17 4.22 -5.78 2.53
N ASP A 18 5.40 -5.84 1.90
CA ASP A 18 6.49 -6.71 2.35
C ASP A 18 7.56 -5.88 3.08
N HIS A 19 7.66 -6.07 4.40
CA HIS A 19 8.61 -5.40 5.29
C HIS A 19 9.07 -6.31 6.45
N PRO A 20 10.13 -7.11 6.26
CA PRO A 20 10.84 -7.80 7.34
C PRO A 20 11.85 -6.86 8.04
N PRO A 21 12.06 -6.94 9.36
CA PRO A 21 11.35 -7.73 10.36
C PRO A 21 10.10 -6.98 10.82
N VAL A 22 9.08 -7.76 11.16
CA VAL A 22 7.69 -7.30 11.34
C VAL A 22 7.55 -6.25 12.45
N ASN A 23 6.62 -5.31 12.24
CA ASN A 23 6.15 -4.23 13.14
C ASN A 23 6.73 -2.81 13.01
N ALA A 24 7.38 -2.45 11.90
CA ALA A 24 7.53 -1.03 11.59
C ALA A 24 6.50 -0.62 10.53
N LEU A 25 5.36 -0.08 10.98
CA LEU A 25 4.65 0.96 10.22
C LEU A 25 5.55 2.22 10.19
N ALA A 26 6.78 2.06 9.69
CA ALA A 26 7.81 3.08 9.62
C ALA A 26 7.22 4.27 8.85
N ALA A 27 7.70 5.48 9.12
CA ALA A 27 7.17 6.69 8.48
C ALA A 27 7.09 6.57 6.95
N ALA A 28 8.05 5.87 6.33
CA ALA A 28 8.04 5.54 4.91
C ALA A 28 6.82 4.68 4.50
N LEU A 29 6.53 3.60 5.24
CA LEU A 29 5.40 2.71 4.94
C LEU A 29 4.04 3.42 5.08
N ARG A 30 3.93 4.40 6.01
CA ARG A 30 2.74 5.26 6.14
C ARG A 30 2.55 6.14 4.92
N SER A 31 3.64 6.74 4.43
CA SER A 31 3.63 7.57 3.23
C SER A 31 3.19 6.76 2.00
N ASP A 32 3.75 5.55 1.84
CA ASP A 32 3.45 4.68 0.70
C ASP A 32 2.01 4.16 0.74
N LEU A 33 1.49 3.83 1.92
CA LEU A 33 0.08 3.46 2.13
C LEU A 33 -0.88 4.59 1.76
N LEU A 34 -0.61 5.81 2.23
CA LEU A 34 -1.43 6.97 1.91
C LEU A 34 -1.45 7.24 0.40
N GLN A 35 -0.29 7.14 -0.26
CA GLN A 35 -0.21 7.32 -1.72
C GLN A 35 -1.00 6.24 -2.48
N ALA A 36 -0.90 4.98 -2.06
CA ALA A 36 -1.66 3.89 -2.65
C ALA A 36 -3.18 4.10 -2.48
N LEU A 37 -3.61 4.57 -1.31
CA LEU A 37 -5.01 4.87 -1.01
C LEU A 37 -5.52 6.04 -1.86
N THR A 38 -4.76 7.14 -1.97
CA THR A 38 -5.12 8.29 -2.82
C THR A 38 -5.30 7.88 -4.28
N ARG A 39 -4.43 7.01 -4.82
CA ARG A 39 -4.58 6.49 -6.19
C ARG A 39 -5.83 5.65 -6.34
N ALA A 40 -6.10 4.76 -5.39
CA ALA A 40 -7.30 3.93 -5.42
C ALA A 40 -8.59 4.77 -5.37
N MET A 41 -8.62 5.87 -4.62
CA MET A 41 -9.77 6.78 -4.58
C MET A 41 -9.93 7.64 -5.85
N ALA A 42 -8.84 7.97 -6.53
CA ALA A 42 -8.89 8.76 -7.77
C ALA A 42 -9.28 7.93 -9.01
N ASP A 43 -9.17 6.61 -8.91
CA ASP A 43 -9.53 5.66 -9.97
C ASP A 43 -11.02 5.23 -9.92
N GLY A 44 -11.83 5.91 -9.10
CA GLY A 44 -13.30 5.76 -9.02
C GLY A 44 -14.06 6.73 -9.89
#